data_AF-A0A537ZHT9-F1
#
_entry.id   AF-A0A537ZHT9-F1
#
_cell.length_a   1.000
_cell.length_b   1.000
_cell.length_c   1.000
_cell.angle_alpha   90.00
_cell.angle_beta   90.00
_cell.angle_gamma   90.00
#
_symmetry.space_group_name_H-M   'P 1'
#
loop_
_entity.id
_entity.type
_entity.pdbx_description
1 polymer ?
#
loop_
_entity_poly.entity_id
_entity_poly.type
_entity_poly.pdbx_seq_one_letter_code
_entity_poly.pdbx_strand_id
1 'polypeptide(L)'
;MRVNDRLDELYAIGEGAGANRIGGSAEEDQAHELAAGWMEAAGLAVEVDPAGNLIGRAAEPGAWTGSHLDSVPNGGKYDGALGVVAAIEAVERVGRGAVVAFRDEERGCTGSAAFVDRGERPVAFVELHVEQGPVLEQAGAPLGIVSGITGMVRAERTFEGAAGHAGTVPMAVRRDALVAAAEYVLQVRDTAAGIDGAVATVGRLEVLPGAGNVIPGTVRVSVDARAPDRERLDRLVAALRLDPFFRLEPVPMTAAPVAALRAEVEARGLPVVELPSGAGHDAAILAGAGVPTAMLFVRSLNRGVSHSPDEKSSDEDIALAVDVLAGTLARLP
;
A
#
# COMPACT_ATOMS: atom_id res chain seq x y z
N MET A 1 4.71 13.90 20.68
CA MET A 1 3.97 14.65 19.64
C MET A 1 2.60 14.00 19.56
N ARG A 2 1.49 14.74 19.54
CA ARG A 2 0.11 14.16 19.61
C ARG A 2 -0.12 13.03 18.60
N VAL A 3 0.45 13.15 17.39
CA VAL A 3 0.46 12.08 16.37
C VAL A 3 1.09 10.79 16.88
N ASN A 4 2.30 10.84 17.43
CA ASN A 4 3.02 9.65 17.88
C ASN A 4 2.33 8.96 19.04
N ASP A 5 1.77 9.75 19.96
CA ASP A 5 1.04 9.23 21.13
C ASP A 5 -0.20 8.44 20.65
N ARG A 6 -0.96 8.99 19.68
CA ARG A 6 -2.08 8.29 19.04
C ARG A 6 -1.65 7.05 18.25
N LEU A 7 -0.52 7.11 17.55
CA LEU A 7 0.01 5.94 16.85
C LEU A 7 0.45 4.85 17.84
N ASP A 8 0.99 5.20 19.00
CA ASP A 8 1.31 4.24 20.06
C ASP A 8 0.04 3.60 20.63
N GLU A 9 -1.03 4.37 20.82
CA GLU A 9 -2.33 3.85 21.23
C GLU A 9 -2.91 2.87 20.19
N LEU A 10 -2.86 3.19 18.90
CA LEU A 10 -3.28 2.26 17.83
C LEU A 10 -2.41 1.01 17.76
N TYR A 11 -1.09 1.17 17.89
CA TYR A 11 -0.14 0.06 17.83
C TYR A 11 -0.28 -0.91 19.01
N ALA A 12 -0.78 -0.44 20.16
CA ALA A 12 -1.06 -1.26 21.33
C ALA A 12 -2.34 -2.12 21.19
N ILE A 13 -3.13 -1.95 20.13
CA ILE A 13 -4.32 -2.75 19.87
C ILE A 13 -3.93 -4.11 19.25
N GLY A 14 -4.47 -5.17 19.82
CA GLY A 14 -4.18 -6.56 19.43
C GLY A 14 -3.06 -7.17 20.28
N GLU A 15 -3.05 -8.50 20.35
CA GLU A 15 -1.98 -9.25 21.04
C GLU A 15 -0.87 -9.66 20.06
N GLY A 16 0.34 -9.91 20.58
CA GLY A 16 1.46 -10.44 19.81
C GLY A 16 2.54 -9.41 19.52
N ALA A 17 3.42 -9.74 18.57
CA ALA A 17 4.43 -8.82 18.08
C ALA A 17 3.84 -7.94 16.98
N GLY A 18 4.19 -6.66 16.93
CA GLY A 18 3.68 -5.77 15.88
C GLY A 18 2.21 -5.40 16.03
N ALA A 19 1.71 -4.66 15.04
CA ALA A 19 0.28 -4.40 14.88
C ALA A 19 -0.43 -5.67 14.40
N ASN A 20 -1.60 -5.95 14.96
CA ASN A 20 -2.42 -7.13 14.61
C ASN A 20 -3.91 -6.77 14.53
N ARG A 21 -4.22 -5.73 13.77
CA ARG A 21 -5.59 -5.25 13.54
C ARG A 21 -6.08 -5.70 12.17
N ILE A 22 -6.48 -6.97 12.04
CA ILE A 22 -6.87 -7.54 10.74
C ILE A 22 -8.18 -6.90 10.26
N GLY A 23 -8.35 -6.63 8.96
CA GLY A 23 -9.62 -6.10 8.46
C GLY A 23 -10.84 -6.94 8.87
N GLY A 24 -11.93 -6.27 9.27
CA GLY A 24 -13.16 -6.87 9.78
C GLY A 24 -13.03 -7.56 11.15
N SER A 25 -11.93 -7.36 11.87
CA SER A 25 -11.74 -7.86 13.23
C SER A 25 -12.24 -6.88 14.30
N ALA A 26 -12.40 -7.38 15.53
CA ALA A 26 -12.74 -6.53 16.67
C ALA A 26 -11.63 -5.52 16.99
N GLU A 27 -10.37 -5.85 16.68
CA GLU A 27 -9.22 -4.98 16.83
C GLU A 27 -9.26 -3.81 15.82
N GLU A 28 -9.70 -4.04 14.59
CA GLU A 28 -9.95 -2.95 13.63
C GLU A 28 -11.12 -2.07 14.10
N ASP A 29 -12.19 -2.66 14.62
CA ASP A 29 -13.32 -1.91 15.20
C ASP A 29 -12.85 -1.01 16.36
N GLN A 30 -12.04 -1.54 17.27
CA GLN A 30 -11.48 -0.77 18.38
C GLN A 30 -10.63 0.42 17.88
N ALA A 31 -9.84 0.23 16.82
CA ALA A 31 -9.06 1.32 16.23
C ALA A 31 -9.96 2.41 15.63
N HIS A 32 -11.05 2.03 14.96
CA HIS A 32 -12.03 2.99 14.45
C HIS A 32 -12.75 3.72 15.57
N GLU A 33 -13.09 3.06 16.68
CA GLU A 33 -13.69 3.70 17.86
C GLU A 33 -12.75 4.75 18.48
N LEU A 34 -11.45 4.45 18.62
CA LEU A 34 -10.46 5.43 19.08
C LEU A 34 -10.35 6.62 18.12
N ALA A 35 -10.24 6.36 16.83
CA ALA A 35 -10.14 7.41 15.81
C ALA A 35 -11.40 8.28 15.79
N ALA A 36 -12.59 7.70 15.98
CA ALA A 36 -13.85 8.43 16.09
C ALA A 36 -13.82 9.42 17.25
N GLY A 37 -13.38 8.98 18.44
CA GLY A 37 -13.23 9.86 19.60
C GLY A 37 -12.22 11.00 19.36
N TRP A 38 -11.14 10.75 18.62
CA TRP A 38 -10.20 11.81 18.24
C TRP A 38 -10.77 12.79 17.21
N MET A 39 -11.57 12.32 16.24
CA MET A 39 -12.28 13.17 15.29
C MET A 39 -13.32 14.05 15.99
N GLU A 40 -14.09 13.49 16.94
CA GLU A 40 -15.04 14.23 17.77
C GLU A 40 -14.34 15.30 18.63
N ALA A 41 -13.21 14.93 19.26
CA ALA A 41 -12.40 15.87 20.03
C ALA A 41 -11.80 17.00 19.18
N ALA A 42 -11.54 16.74 17.90
CA ALA A 42 -11.14 17.74 16.90
C ALA A 42 -12.32 18.60 16.38
N GLY A 43 -13.55 18.36 16.85
CA GLY A 43 -14.75 19.10 16.47
C GLY A 43 -15.35 18.67 15.13
N LEU A 44 -15.01 17.49 14.62
CA LEU A 44 -15.55 16.95 13.38
C LEU A 44 -16.89 16.27 13.63
N ALA A 45 -17.81 16.39 12.67
CA ALA A 45 -19.04 15.61 12.64
C ALA A 45 -18.71 14.19 12.16
N VAL A 46 -18.82 13.21 13.06
CA VAL A 46 -18.44 11.82 12.79
C VAL A 46 -19.64 11.01 12.31
N GLU A 47 -19.44 10.24 11.26
CA GLU A 47 -20.38 9.25 10.74
C GLU A 47 -19.66 7.95 10.35
N VAL A 48 -20.39 6.85 10.34
CA VAL A 48 -19.93 5.57 9.80
C VAL A 48 -20.81 5.23 8.61
N ASP A 49 -20.19 5.01 7.45
CA ASP A 49 -20.93 4.69 6.23
C ASP A 49 -21.40 3.22 6.21
N PRO A 50 -22.25 2.80 5.23
CA PRO A 50 -22.73 1.42 5.15
C PRO A 50 -21.64 0.35 4.92
N ALA A 51 -20.44 0.74 4.47
CA ALA A 51 -19.29 -0.15 4.33
C ALA A 51 -18.43 -0.21 5.61
N GLY A 52 -18.80 0.53 6.65
CA GLY A 52 -18.07 0.61 7.91
C GLY A 52 -16.93 1.62 7.91
N ASN A 53 -16.76 2.42 6.84
CA ASN A 53 -15.75 3.47 6.82
C ASN A 53 -16.13 4.56 7.81
N LEU A 54 -15.14 5.05 8.56
CA LEU A 54 -15.31 6.16 9.48
C LEU A 54 -15.02 7.47 8.78
N ILE A 55 -15.93 8.44 8.86
CA ILE A 55 -15.81 9.73 8.19
C ILE A 55 -16.01 10.85 9.23
N GLY A 56 -15.05 11.77 9.33
CA GLY A 56 -15.14 12.96 10.17
C GLY A 56 -15.14 14.22 9.32
N ARG A 57 -16.23 15.01 9.34
CA ARG A 57 -16.38 16.20 8.50
C ARG A 57 -16.19 17.48 9.30
N ALA A 58 -15.34 18.38 8.81
CA ALA A 58 -15.30 19.74 9.33
C ALA A 58 -16.55 20.51 8.90
N ALA A 59 -16.85 21.61 9.59
CA ALA A 59 -17.99 22.47 9.25
C ALA A 59 -17.81 23.14 7.87
N GLU A 60 -16.58 23.52 7.53
CA GLU A 60 -16.22 24.05 6.21
C GLU A 60 -15.83 22.89 5.26
N PRO A 61 -16.51 22.72 4.10
CA PRO A 61 -16.15 21.70 3.13
C PRO A 61 -14.77 21.93 2.50
N GLY A 62 -14.16 20.85 2.01
CA GLY A 62 -12.92 20.89 1.24
C GLY A 62 -12.47 19.50 0.83
N ALA A 63 -11.21 19.41 0.39
CA ALA A 63 -10.54 18.14 0.10
C ALA A 63 -10.62 17.16 1.28
N TRP A 64 -10.72 15.88 0.94
CA TRP A 64 -10.69 14.80 1.91
C TRP A 64 -9.26 14.28 2.07
N THR A 65 -8.97 13.72 3.22
CA THR A 65 -7.70 13.05 3.51
C THR A 65 -7.93 11.90 4.46
N GLY A 66 -7.07 10.90 4.41
CA GLY A 66 -7.30 9.67 5.13
C GLY A 66 -6.42 8.55 4.61
N SER A 67 -6.61 7.38 5.20
CA SER A 67 -6.01 6.11 4.80
C SER A 67 -6.79 4.99 5.53
N HIS A 68 -6.12 3.95 5.99
CA HIS A 68 -6.74 2.81 6.67
C HIS A 68 -6.23 2.60 8.10
N LEU A 69 -6.95 1.78 8.89
CA LEU A 69 -6.59 1.45 10.28
C LEU A 69 -6.36 -0.05 10.51
N ASP A 70 -6.72 -0.90 9.56
CA ASP A 70 -6.30 -2.29 9.57
C ASP A 70 -4.79 -2.43 9.33
N SER A 71 -4.27 -3.63 9.54
CA SER A 71 -2.87 -3.98 9.37
C SER A 71 -2.72 -5.46 9.03
N VAL A 72 -1.63 -5.83 8.35
CA VAL A 72 -1.19 -7.22 8.28
C VAL A 72 -0.80 -7.80 9.66
N PRO A 73 -0.80 -9.14 9.83
CA PRO A 73 -0.25 -9.77 11.03
C PRO A 73 1.22 -9.40 11.28
N ASN A 74 1.54 -9.01 12.51
CA ASN A 74 2.84 -8.47 12.91
C ASN A 74 3.27 -7.25 12.07
N GLY A 75 2.31 -6.39 11.72
CA GLY A 75 2.54 -5.16 10.97
C GLY A 75 3.31 -4.09 11.74
N GLY A 76 3.58 -2.99 11.04
CA GLY A 76 4.24 -1.81 11.56
C GLY A 76 3.32 -0.88 12.36
N LYS A 77 3.92 0.19 12.90
CA LYS A 77 3.20 1.24 13.64
C LYS A 77 2.55 2.27 12.71
N TYR A 78 3.05 2.46 11.50
CA TYR A 78 2.78 3.63 10.68
C TYR A 78 1.95 3.32 9.43
N ASP A 79 2.09 2.13 8.85
CA ASP A 79 1.30 1.65 7.70
C ASP A 79 -0.21 1.87 7.91
N GLY A 80 -0.86 2.62 7.01
CA GLY A 80 -2.22 3.15 7.14
C GLY A 80 -2.46 4.16 8.27
N ALA A 81 -2.16 3.75 9.51
CA ALA A 81 -2.47 4.48 10.73
C ALA A 81 -1.90 5.91 10.74
N LEU A 82 -0.69 6.11 10.18
CA LEU A 82 -0.08 7.43 10.04
C LEU A 82 -0.95 8.36 9.19
N GLY A 83 -1.51 7.87 8.09
CA GLY A 83 -2.36 8.65 7.20
C GLY A 83 -3.63 9.13 7.89
N VAL A 84 -4.29 8.26 8.65
CA VAL A 84 -5.50 8.62 9.40
C VAL A 84 -5.20 9.61 10.53
N VAL A 85 -4.18 9.34 11.35
CA VAL A 85 -3.84 10.22 12.47
C VAL A 85 -3.35 11.59 11.97
N ALA A 86 -2.53 11.63 10.92
CA ALA A 86 -2.07 12.88 10.31
C ALA A 86 -3.24 13.66 9.67
N ALA A 87 -4.20 12.98 9.07
CA ALA A 87 -5.41 13.59 8.51
C ALA A 87 -6.24 14.29 9.59
N ILE A 88 -6.43 13.67 10.77
CA ILE A 88 -7.13 14.29 11.91
C ILE A 88 -6.43 15.59 12.32
N GLU A 89 -5.11 15.55 12.51
CA GLU A 89 -4.33 16.74 12.88
C GLU A 89 -4.38 17.85 11.82
N ALA A 90 -4.28 17.48 10.54
CA ALA A 90 -4.29 18.42 9.44
C ALA A 90 -5.66 19.09 9.29
N VAL A 91 -6.75 18.32 9.32
CA VAL A 91 -8.11 18.85 9.22
C VAL A 91 -8.48 19.69 10.45
N GLU A 92 -8.12 19.27 11.66
CA GLU A 92 -8.30 20.08 12.88
C GLU A 92 -7.60 21.44 12.77
N ARG A 93 -6.36 21.45 12.26
CA ARG A 93 -5.56 22.68 12.13
C ARG A 93 -6.11 23.65 11.09
N VAL A 94 -6.59 23.14 9.95
CA VAL A 94 -7.10 23.98 8.85
C VAL A 94 -8.57 24.35 9.08
N GLY A 95 -9.32 23.53 9.82
CA GLY A 95 -10.73 23.77 10.12
C GLY A 95 -11.68 23.47 8.95
N ARG A 96 -11.20 22.79 7.90
CA ARG A 96 -11.97 22.46 6.70
C ARG A 96 -11.60 21.10 6.11
N GLY A 97 -12.51 20.53 5.32
CA GLY A 97 -12.34 19.24 4.67
C GLY A 97 -12.96 18.08 5.45
N ALA A 98 -12.52 16.86 5.15
CA ALA A 98 -12.96 15.67 5.84
C ALA A 98 -11.83 14.67 6.03
N VAL A 99 -11.90 13.92 7.12
CA VAL A 99 -11.06 12.76 7.40
C VAL A 99 -11.85 11.50 7.05
N VAL A 100 -11.20 10.51 6.46
CA VAL A 100 -11.75 9.16 6.28
C VAL A 100 -10.77 8.11 6.77
N ALA A 101 -11.26 7.10 7.48
CA ALA A 101 -10.56 5.84 7.72
C ALA A 101 -11.32 4.75 6.97
N PHE A 102 -10.70 4.21 5.91
CA PHE A 102 -11.25 3.12 5.13
C PHE A 102 -11.05 1.77 5.82
N ARG A 103 -11.99 0.86 5.55
CA ARG A 103 -11.97 -0.51 6.06
C ARG A 103 -11.20 -1.46 5.15
N ASP A 104 -10.46 -2.37 5.78
CA ASP A 104 -9.87 -3.56 5.16
C ASP A 104 -9.09 -3.26 3.86
N GLU A 105 -8.12 -2.34 3.96
CA GLU A 105 -7.24 -1.97 2.85
C GLU A 105 -6.31 -3.12 2.49
N GLU A 106 -5.69 -3.75 3.50
CA GLU A 106 -4.58 -4.69 3.35
C GLU A 106 -4.96 -5.96 2.57
N ARG A 107 -6.26 -6.27 2.53
CA ARG A 107 -6.80 -7.45 1.82
C ARG A 107 -7.51 -7.10 0.52
N GLY A 108 -7.69 -5.81 0.20
CA GLY A 108 -8.22 -5.41 -1.10
C GLY A 108 -9.02 -4.11 -1.15
N CYS A 109 -8.76 -3.15 -0.24
CA CYS A 109 -9.42 -1.84 -0.25
C CYS A 109 -10.96 -1.92 -0.23
N THR A 110 -11.52 -2.85 0.56
CA THR A 110 -12.97 -3.14 0.56
C THR A 110 -13.79 -1.89 0.87
N GLY A 111 -13.34 -1.10 1.84
CA GLY A 111 -13.98 0.13 2.28
C GLY A 111 -14.05 1.19 1.20
N SER A 112 -12.92 1.54 0.59
CA SER A 112 -12.88 2.55 -0.47
C SER A 112 -13.56 2.10 -1.76
N ALA A 113 -13.48 0.80 -2.11
CA ALA A 113 -14.20 0.23 -3.25
C ALA A 113 -15.71 0.38 -3.09
N ALA A 114 -16.25 -0.01 -1.92
CA ALA A 114 -17.66 0.15 -1.62
C ALA A 114 -18.07 1.64 -1.56
N PHE A 115 -17.20 2.51 -1.08
CA PHE A 115 -17.45 3.96 -1.04
C PHE A 115 -17.63 4.55 -2.45
N VAL A 116 -16.73 4.23 -3.39
CA VAL A 116 -16.84 4.75 -4.78
C VAL A 116 -17.99 4.11 -5.56
N ASP A 117 -18.33 2.85 -5.29
CA ASP A 117 -19.44 2.14 -5.93
C ASP A 117 -20.81 2.72 -5.58
N ARG A 118 -20.95 3.32 -4.39
CA ARG A 118 -22.16 4.06 -4.00
C ARG A 118 -22.31 5.41 -4.71
N GLY A 119 -21.29 5.83 -5.47
CA GLY A 119 -21.28 7.09 -6.23
C GLY A 119 -20.86 8.31 -5.42
N GLU A 120 -20.38 8.13 -4.19
CA GLU A 120 -19.80 9.21 -3.39
C GLU A 120 -18.43 9.60 -3.94
N ARG A 121 -18.18 10.91 -4.09
CA ARG A 121 -16.93 11.43 -4.67
C ARG A 121 -16.51 12.72 -3.96
N PRO A 122 -15.38 12.72 -3.24
CA PRO A 122 -14.75 13.93 -2.74
C PRO A 122 -14.39 14.88 -3.88
N VAL A 123 -14.31 16.18 -3.58
CA VAL A 123 -13.81 17.19 -4.52
C VAL A 123 -12.33 16.96 -4.86
N ALA A 124 -11.57 16.44 -3.90
CA ALA A 124 -10.22 15.94 -4.04
C ALA A 124 -9.91 15.01 -2.86
N PHE A 125 -8.90 14.15 -3.02
CA PHE A 125 -8.39 13.28 -1.96
C PHE A 125 -6.87 13.37 -1.85
N VAL A 126 -6.34 13.52 -0.64
CA VAL A 126 -4.89 13.51 -0.38
C VAL A 126 -4.59 12.48 0.69
N GLU A 127 -3.87 11.42 0.33
CA GLU A 127 -3.47 10.37 1.26
C GLU A 127 -2.00 10.55 1.66
N LEU A 128 -1.75 10.64 2.97
CA LEU A 128 -0.40 10.64 3.52
C LEU A 128 -0.08 9.22 3.94
N HIS A 129 1.10 8.73 3.57
CA HIS A 129 1.48 7.35 3.85
C HIS A 129 2.99 7.24 4.11
N VAL A 130 3.44 6.16 4.75
CA VAL A 130 4.88 5.81 4.71
C VAL A 130 5.26 5.28 3.33
N GLU A 131 6.51 5.50 2.91
CA GLU A 131 6.99 5.06 1.59
C GLU A 131 6.96 3.55 1.39
N GLN A 132 7.20 2.77 2.47
CA GLN A 132 7.36 1.31 2.44
C GLN A 132 8.53 0.85 1.54
N GLY A 133 9.47 1.77 1.30
CA GLY A 133 10.62 1.58 0.44
C GLY A 133 11.80 2.45 0.88
N PRO A 134 12.99 2.22 0.32
CA PRO A 134 14.21 2.89 0.74
C PRO A 134 14.57 4.13 -0.09
N VAL A 135 13.73 4.56 -1.04
CA VAL A 135 14.08 5.59 -2.03
C VAL A 135 14.30 6.94 -1.35
N LEU A 136 13.41 7.35 -0.44
CA LEU A 136 13.56 8.62 0.29
C LEU A 136 14.71 8.58 1.29
N GLU A 137 14.93 7.43 1.94
CA GLU A 137 16.08 7.22 2.82
C GLU A 137 17.41 7.36 2.05
N GLN A 138 17.51 6.71 0.88
CA GLN A 138 18.69 6.80 0.01
C GLN A 138 18.88 8.20 -0.59
N ALA A 139 17.78 8.90 -0.91
CA ALA A 139 17.83 10.26 -1.41
C ALA A 139 18.12 11.31 -0.31
N GLY A 140 18.07 10.92 0.97
CA GLY A 140 18.15 11.85 2.08
C GLY A 140 16.98 12.84 2.15
N ALA A 141 15.84 12.49 1.54
CA ALA A 141 14.64 13.31 1.50
C ALA A 141 13.66 12.88 2.59
N PRO A 142 13.03 13.81 3.33
CA PRO A 142 12.07 13.45 4.37
C PRO A 142 10.71 13.05 3.79
N LEU A 143 10.34 13.62 2.63
CA LEU A 143 9.04 13.49 2.00
C LEU A 143 9.19 13.18 0.50
N GLY A 144 8.19 12.49 -0.06
CA GLY A 144 8.08 12.19 -1.48
C GLY A 144 6.69 12.47 -2.03
N ILE A 145 6.60 13.01 -3.24
CA ILE A 145 5.32 13.22 -3.92
C ILE A 145 5.08 12.02 -4.84
N VAL A 146 3.98 11.31 -4.62
CA VAL A 146 3.70 10.11 -5.41
C VAL A 146 3.24 10.50 -6.81
N SER A 147 3.90 9.97 -7.84
CA SER A 147 3.57 10.23 -9.24
C SER A 147 2.39 9.37 -9.73
N GLY A 148 2.21 8.20 -9.14
CA GLY A 148 1.15 7.25 -9.44
C GLY A 148 1.34 5.97 -8.64
N ILE A 149 0.31 5.14 -8.61
CA ILE A 149 0.36 3.80 -8.03
C ILE A 149 0.62 2.81 -9.15
N THR A 150 1.64 1.96 -8.98
CA THR A 150 2.02 0.97 -10.00
C THR A 150 0.89 -0.04 -10.23
N GLY A 151 0.72 -0.46 -11.48
CA GLY A 151 -0.18 -1.54 -11.83
C GLY A 151 0.40 -2.86 -11.36
N MET A 152 -0.47 -3.80 -11.00
CA MET A 152 -0.09 -5.08 -10.40
C MET A 152 -0.89 -6.22 -11.00
N VAL A 153 -0.24 -7.36 -11.20
CA VAL A 153 -0.89 -8.65 -11.45
C VAL A 153 -0.42 -9.68 -10.44
N ARG A 154 -1.36 -10.53 -9.99
CA ARG A 154 -1.02 -11.75 -9.27
C ARG A 154 -1.52 -12.96 -10.06
N ALA A 155 -0.65 -13.94 -10.23
CA ALA A 155 -0.91 -15.14 -10.99
C ALA A 155 -0.33 -16.37 -10.27
N GLU A 156 -0.85 -17.55 -10.62
CA GLU A 156 -0.24 -18.82 -10.26
C GLU A 156 0.18 -19.57 -11.51
N ARG A 157 1.22 -20.39 -11.39
CA ARG A 157 1.64 -21.28 -12.46
C ARG A 157 1.99 -22.65 -11.91
N THR A 158 1.51 -23.69 -12.59
CA THR A 158 1.77 -25.08 -12.23
C THR A 158 2.70 -25.72 -13.26
N PHE A 159 3.75 -26.37 -12.78
CA PHE A 159 4.68 -27.18 -13.55
C PHE A 159 4.40 -28.65 -13.28
N GLU A 160 4.17 -29.41 -14.35
CA GLU A 160 3.89 -30.84 -14.28
C GLU A 160 5.03 -31.66 -14.88
N GLY A 161 5.50 -32.60 -14.08
CA GLY A 161 6.59 -33.51 -14.35
C GLY A 161 6.15 -34.96 -14.15
N ALA A 162 7.07 -35.78 -13.67
CA ALA A 162 6.79 -37.16 -13.28
C ALA A 162 7.54 -37.50 -12.00
N ALA A 163 6.79 -37.88 -10.96
CA ALA A 163 7.39 -38.33 -9.72
C ALA A 163 8.21 -39.61 -9.95
N GLY A 164 9.36 -39.71 -9.29
CA GLY A 164 10.26 -40.85 -9.45
C GLY A 164 11.30 -40.92 -8.33
N HIS A 165 11.92 -42.09 -8.18
CA HIS A 165 12.92 -42.29 -7.13
C HIS A 165 14.21 -41.55 -7.46
N ALA A 166 14.65 -40.65 -6.58
CA ALA A 166 15.77 -39.73 -6.84
C ALA A 166 17.12 -40.45 -7.07
N GLY A 167 17.28 -41.67 -6.56
CA GLY A 167 18.51 -42.45 -6.75
C GLY A 167 18.55 -43.35 -7.98
N THR A 168 17.39 -43.76 -8.53
CA THR A 168 17.35 -44.84 -9.54
C THR A 168 16.84 -44.39 -10.90
N VAL A 169 16.10 -43.28 -10.98
CA VAL A 169 15.71 -42.70 -12.27
C VAL A 169 16.92 -41.97 -12.88
N PRO A 170 17.43 -42.38 -14.05
CA PRO A 170 18.58 -41.74 -14.69
C PRO A 170 18.30 -40.27 -15.02
N MET A 171 19.32 -39.40 -14.92
CA MET A 171 19.17 -37.95 -15.15
C MET A 171 18.59 -37.61 -16.53
N ALA A 172 19.02 -38.31 -17.58
CA ALA A 172 18.65 -38.02 -18.97
C ALA A 172 17.16 -38.18 -19.29
N VAL A 173 16.39 -38.88 -18.43
CA VAL A 173 14.96 -39.17 -18.68
C VAL A 173 14.04 -38.51 -17.65
N ARG A 174 14.58 -37.69 -16.74
CA ARG A 174 13.76 -37.06 -15.71
C ARG A 174 12.85 -36.00 -16.33
N ARG A 175 11.62 -35.94 -15.82
CA ARG A 175 10.70 -34.84 -16.00
C ARG A 175 10.50 -34.17 -14.65
N ASP A 176 11.50 -33.41 -14.22
CA ASP A 176 11.56 -32.82 -12.89
C ASP A 176 10.85 -31.47 -12.87
N ALA A 177 9.70 -31.40 -12.18
CA ALA A 177 8.89 -30.19 -12.13
C ALA A 177 9.58 -29.05 -11.36
N LEU A 178 10.44 -29.37 -10.38
CA LEU A 178 11.15 -28.36 -9.60
C LEU A 178 12.28 -27.71 -10.40
N VAL A 179 12.97 -28.47 -11.25
CA VAL A 179 13.97 -27.90 -12.16
C VAL A 179 13.30 -26.91 -13.11
N ALA A 180 12.18 -27.29 -13.73
CA ALA A 180 11.43 -26.39 -14.62
C ALA A 180 10.91 -25.13 -13.89
N ALA A 181 10.42 -25.28 -12.65
CA ALA A 181 10.01 -24.15 -11.84
C ALA A 181 11.19 -23.24 -11.45
N ALA A 182 12.37 -23.80 -11.15
CA ALA A 182 13.57 -23.02 -10.82
C ALA A 182 14.07 -22.19 -12.01
N GLU A 183 14.04 -22.75 -13.23
CA GLU A 183 14.32 -21.99 -14.46
C GLU A 183 13.34 -20.83 -14.64
N TYR A 184 12.06 -21.07 -14.36
CA TYR A 184 11.04 -20.03 -14.43
C TYR A 184 11.22 -18.93 -13.38
N VAL A 185 11.64 -19.27 -12.15
CA VAL A 185 11.96 -18.26 -11.11
C VAL A 185 13.05 -17.31 -11.60
N LEU A 186 14.11 -17.84 -12.24
CA LEU A 186 15.16 -17.01 -12.83
C LEU A 186 14.64 -16.16 -13.98
N GLN A 187 13.78 -16.74 -14.84
CA GLN A 187 13.13 -16.02 -15.93
C GLN A 187 12.28 -14.85 -15.42
N VAL A 188 11.51 -15.02 -14.33
CA VAL A 188 10.70 -13.96 -13.72
C VAL A 188 11.59 -12.78 -13.31
N ARG A 189 12.68 -13.05 -12.57
CA ARG A 189 13.66 -12.03 -12.16
C ARG A 189 14.25 -11.30 -13.37
N ASP A 190 14.76 -12.04 -14.35
CA ASP A 190 15.49 -11.48 -15.48
C ASP A 190 14.58 -10.68 -16.41
N THR A 191 13.32 -11.10 -16.57
CA THR A 191 12.33 -10.38 -17.37
C THR A 191 11.96 -9.05 -16.72
N ALA A 192 11.74 -9.03 -15.40
CA ALA A 192 11.45 -7.80 -14.67
C ALA A 192 12.64 -6.84 -14.66
N ALA A 193 13.85 -7.34 -14.42
CA ALA A 193 15.07 -6.54 -14.48
C ALA A 193 15.33 -5.93 -15.88
N GLY A 194 14.80 -6.55 -16.93
CA GLY A 194 14.87 -6.04 -18.31
C GLY A 194 13.82 -4.98 -18.65
N ILE A 195 12.88 -4.68 -17.75
CA ILE A 195 11.83 -3.67 -17.95
C ILE A 195 12.00 -2.55 -16.93
N ASP A 196 12.31 -1.36 -17.42
CA ASP A 196 12.50 -0.17 -16.57
C ASP A 196 11.29 0.09 -15.65
N GLY A 197 11.58 0.29 -14.36
CA GLY A 197 10.58 0.50 -13.30
C GLY A 197 9.72 -0.72 -12.93
N ALA A 198 9.90 -1.88 -13.58
CA ALA A 198 9.14 -3.08 -13.24
C ALA A 198 9.82 -3.93 -12.16
N VAL A 199 8.99 -4.62 -11.39
CA VAL A 199 9.42 -5.64 -10.44
C VAL A 199 8.55 -6.89 -10.61
N ALA A 200 9.12 -8.07 -10.39
CA ALA A 200 8.35 -9.29 -10.30
C ALA A 200 9.01 -10.27 -9.33
N THR A 201 8.18 -10.96 -8.56
CA THR A 201 8.62 -11.80 -7.45
C THR A 201 7.86 -13.13 -7.49
N VAL A 202 8.61 -14.23 -7.40
CA VAL A 202 8.05 -15.53 -7.00
C VAL A 202 8.12 -15.62 -5.48
N GLY A 203 7.00 -15.40 -4.81
CA GLY A 203 6.94 -15.37 -3.34
C GLY A 203 6.68 -16.71 -2.68
N ARG A 204 6.13 -17.68 -3.42
CA ARG A 204 5.75 -19.01 -2.92
C ARG A 204 6.07 -20.10 -3.93
N LEU A 205 6.62 -21.21 -3.43
CA LEU A 205 6.76 -22.47 -4.17
C LEU A 205 6.16 -23.61 -3.33
N GLU A 206 5.20 -24.33 -3.89
CA GLU A 206 4.66 -25.57 -3.32
C GLU A 206 5.20 -26.75 -4.14
N VAL A 207 6.01 -27.61 -3.52
CA VAL A 207 6.68 -28.74 -4.19
C VAL A 207 6.05 -30.05 -3.76
N LEU A 208 5.52 -30.82 -4.71
CA LEU A 208 4.79 -32.05 -4.44
C LEU A 208 5.50 -33.28 -5.05
N PRO A 209 5.64 -34.39 -4.30
CA PRO A 209 5.10 -34.64 -2.95
C PRO A 209 5.96 -34.04 -1.81
N GLY A 210 7.09 -33.38 -2.11
CA GLY A 210 7.92 -32.70 -1.10
C GLY A 210 8.86 -33.61 -0.30
N ALA A 211 9.00 -34.88 -0.69
CA ALA A 211 9.96 -35.81 -0.08
C ALA A 211 11.37 -35.62 -0.67
N GLY A 212 12.39 -35.54 0.19
CA GLY A 212 13.77 -35.25 -0.22
C GLY A 212 14.44 -36.29 -1.12
N ASN A 213 13.86 -37.49 -1.26
CA ASN A 213 14.34 -38.57 -2.12
C ASN A 213 13.40 -38.86 -3.31
N VAL A 214 12.47 -37.95 -3.62
CA VAL A 214 11.53 -38.08 -4.73
C VAL A 214 11.74 -36.92 -5.69
N ILE A 215 11.87 -37.24 -6.99
CA ILE A 215 11.85 -36.24 -8.07
C ILE A 215 10.46 -35.57 -8.03
N PRO A 216 10.37 -34.23 -7.90
CA PRO A 216 9.09 -33.54 -7.84
C PRO A 216 8.26 -33.76 -9.10
N GLY A 217 7.03 -34.24 -8.89
CA GLY A 217 6.07 -34.46 -9.97
C GLY A 217 5.27 -33.22 -10.31
N THR A 218 5.02 -32.35 -9.33
CA THR A 218 4.24 -31.11 -9.52
C THR A 218 4.85 -30.00 -8.67
N VAL A 219 4.95 -28.80 -9.24
CA VAL A 219 5.31 -27.59 -8.49
C VAL A 219 4.36 -26.46 -8.83
N ARG A 220 3.80 -25.80 -7.82
CA ARG A 220 3.00 -24.58 -7.98
C ARG A 220 3.80 -23.37 -7.52
N VAL A 221 3.77 -22.30 -8.30
CA VAL A 221 4.46 -21.05 -7.97
C VAL A 221 3.50 -19.88 -8.01
N SER A 222 3.67 -18.92 -7.10
CA SER A 222 3.01 -17.62 -7.21
C SER A 222 3.88 -16.63 -7.99
N VAL A 223 3.25 -15.67 -8.66
CA VAL A 223 3.93 -14.51 -9.26
C VAL A 223 3.17 -13.25 -8.87
N ASP A 224 3.86 -12.30 -8.26
CA ASP A 224 3.42 -10.90 -8.09
C ASP A 224 4.29 -10.05 -9.02
N ALA A 225 3.69 -9.37 -9.99
CA ALA A 225 4.41 -8.55 -10.96
C ALA A 225 3.80 -7.16 -11.03
N ARG A 226 4.65 -6.12 -10.98
CA ARG A 226 4.24 -4.71 -10.93
C ARG A 226 4.99 -3.88 -11.96
N ALA A 227 4.34 -2.85 -12.47
CA ALA A 227 4.95 -1.91 -13.40
C ALA A 227 4.28 -0.52 -13.33
N PRO A 228 5.01 0.56 -13.66
CA PRO A 228 4.52 1.93 -13.51
C PRO A 228 3.44 2.32 -14.52
N ASP A 229 3.32 1.59 -15.63
CA ASP A 229 2.28 1.82 -16.62
C ASP A 229 1.78 0.51 -17.25
N ARG A 230 0.65 0.65 -17.96
CA ARG A 230 -0.07 -0.47 -18.55
C ARG A 230 0.75 -1.16 -19.63
N GLU A 231 1.49 -0.43 -20.45
CA GLU A 231 2.32 -1.02 -21.50
C GLU A 231 3.36 -1.96 -20.88
N ARG A 232 4.09 -1.49 -19.87
CA ARG A 232 5.12 -2.27 -19.19
C ARG A 232 4.52 -3.47 -18.43
N LEU A 233 3.36 -3.31 -17.79
CA LEU A 233 2.66 -4.40 -17.12
C LEU A 233 2.21 -5.47 -18.11
N ASP A 234 1.64 -5.06 -19.25
CA ASP A 234 1.18 -5.99 -20.29
C ASP A 234 2.36 -6.73 -20.93
N ARG A 235 3.53 -6.07 -21.08
CA ARG A 235 4.77 -6.74 -21.51
C ARG A 235 5.23 -7.81 -20.51
N LEU A 236 5.18 -7.54 -19.19
CA LEU A 236 5.49 -8.53 -18.17
C LEU A 236 4.55 -9.74 -18.26
N VAL A 237 3.24 -9.49 -18.30
CA VAL A 237 2.21 -10.53 -18.42
C VAL A 237 2.45 -11.40 -19.64
N ALA A 238 2.68 -10.78 -20.81
CA ALA A 238 2.92 -11.50 -22.05
C ALA A 238 4.24 -12.31 -22.03
N ALA A 239 5.35 -11.70 -21.58
CA ALA A 239 6.66 -12.34 -21.57
C ALA A 239 6.72 -13.54 -20.60
N LEU A 240 6.06 -13.43 -19.45
CA LEU A 240 5.99 -14.48 -18.44
C LEU A 240 4.85 -15.47 -18.67
N ARG A 241 3.96 -15.18 -19.64
CA ARG A 241 2.74 -15.96 -19.94
C ARG A 241 1.88 -16.15 -18.70
N LEU A 242 1.62 -15.04 -18.01
CA LEU A 242 0.79 -15.04 -16.81
C LEU A 242 -0.69 -15.13 -17.20
N ASP A 243 -1.43 -15.96 -16.46
CA ASP A 243 -2.89 -15.94 -16.43
C ASP A 243 -3.30 -15.40 -15.05
N PRO A 244 -3.53 -14.08 -14.93
CA PRO A 244 -3.71 -13.44 -13.64
C PRO A 244 -5.12 -13.68 -13.08
N PHE A 245 -5.20 -14.10 -11.82
CA PHE A 245 -6.47 -14.14 -11.07
C PHE A 245 -6.79 -12.78 -10.42
N PHE A 246 -5.80 -11.88 -10.33
CA PHE A 246 -5.95 -10.53 -9.82
C PHE A 246 -5.17 -9.56 -10.71
N ARG A 247 -5.78 -8.41 -11.00
CA ARG A 247 -5.16 -7.32 -11.74
C ARG A 247 -5.65 -5.97 -11.22
N LEU A 248 -4.70 -5.08 -10.96
CA LEU A 248 -4.89 -3.67 -10.69
C LEU A 248 -4.24 -2.87 -11.82
N GLU A 249 -5.00 -1.97 -12.44
CA GLU A 249 -4.43 -1.05 -13.45
C GLU A 249 -3.57 0.03 -12.76
N PRO A 250 -2.48 0.48 -13.40
CA PRO A 250 -1.71 1.62 -12.90
C PRO A 250 -2.57 2.89 -12.93
N VAL A 251 -2.50 3.68 -11.86
CA VAL A 251 -3.31 4.90 -11.73
C VAL A 251 -2.40 6.10 -11.44
N PRO A 252 -2.34 7.11 -12.33
CA PRO A 252 -1.56 8.32 -12.08
C PRO A 252 -2.21 9.19 -11.02
N MET A 253 -1.40 9.93 -10.26
CA MET A 253 -1.92 11.00 -9.40
C MET A 253 -2.33 12.22 -10.24
N THR A 254 -3.29 12.98 -9.74
CA THR A 254 -3.93 14.08 -10.47
C THR A 254 -3.15 15.39 -10.32
N ALA A 255 -2.97 16.12 -11.42
CA ALA A 255 -2.10 17.29 -11.48
C ALA A 255 -2.40 18.39 -10.44
N ALA A 256 -3.67 18.69 -10.14
CA ALA A 256 -4.01 19.79 -9.23
C ALA A 256 -3.64 19.51 -7.76
N PRO A 257 -4.05 18.37 -7.15
CA PRO A 257 -3.55 17.98 -5.81
C PRO A 257 -2.03 17.78 -5.75
N VAL A 258 -1.41 17.21 -6.79
CA VAL A 258 0.05 17.06 -6.87
C VAL A 258 0.75 18.43 -6.86
N ALA A 259 0.24 19.40 -7.62
CA ALA A 259 0.78 20.75 -7.63
C ALA A 259 0.66 21.47 -6.28
N ALA A 260 -0.42 21.21 -5.53
CA ALA A 260 -0.60 21.75 -4.18
C ALA A 260 0.43 21.16 -3.20
N LEU A 261 0.66 19.84 -3.21
CA LEU A 261 1.72 19.19 -2.44
C LEU A 261 3.10 19.75 -2.78
N ARG A 262 3.41 19.83 -4.08
CA ARG A 262 4.69 20.38 -4.57
C ARG A 262 4.93 21.79 -4.06
N ALA A 263 3.92 22.66 -4.14
CA ALA A 263 4.03 24.02 -3.64
C ALA A 263 4.33 24.08 -2.14
N GLU A 264 3.75 23.19 -1.34
CA GLU A 264 3.99 23.13 0.11
C GLU A 264 5.38 22.57 0.46
N VAL A 265 5.87 21.58 -0.27
CA VAL A 265 7.22 21.04 -0.14
C VAL A 265 8.26 22.12 -0.50
N GLU A 266 8.08 22.78 -1.64
CA GLU A 266 8.97 23.85 -2.11
C GLU A 266 8.97 25.07 -1.18
N ALA A 267 7.80 25.48 -0.66
CA ALA A 267 7.67 26.61 0.27
C ALA A 267 8.43 26.40 1.60
N ARG A 268 8.68 25.15 1.98
CA ARG A 268 9.46 24.77 3.17
C ARG A 268 10.94 24.54 2.88
N GLY A 269 11.38 24.74 1.63
CA GLY A 269 12.76 24.50 1.23
C GLY A 269 13.18 23.03 1.27
N LEU A 270 12.20 22.11 1.19
CA LEU A 270 12.44 20.67 1.16
C LEU A 270 12.79 20.20 -0.26
N PRO A 271 13.59 19.14 -0.42
CA PRO A 271 13.86 18.56 -1.74
C PRO A 271 12.57 17.98 -2.32
N VAL A 272 12.32 18.26 -3.61
CA VAL A 272 11.19 17.64 -4.32
C VAL A 272 11.64 16.33 -4.94
N VAL A 273 11.18 15.23 -4.35
CA VAL A 273 11.37 13.88 -4.88
C VAL A 273 10.03 13.36 -5.37
N GLU A 274 9.96 12.95 -6.64
CA GLU A 274 8.80 12.25 -7.20
C GLU A 274 9.13 10.78 -7.42
N LEU A 275 8.22 9.89 -7.02
CA LEU A 275 8.39 8.44 -7.10
C LEU A 275 7.03 7.75 -7.24
N PRO A 276 6.95 6.58 -7.88
CA PRO A 276 5.72 5.79 -7.88
C PRO A 276 5.52 5.09 -6.53
N SER A 277 4.28 4.80 -6.15
CA SER A 277 4.01 3.83 -5.09
C SER A 277 4.05 2.42 -5.67
N GLY A 278 4.88 1.57 -5.06
CA GLY A 278 4.90 0.15 -5.33
C GLY A 278 3.73 -0.60 -4.71
N ALA A 279 3.12 -0.07 -3.64
CA ALA A 279 2.03 -0.69 -2.89
C ALA A 279 0.65 -0.27 -3.43
N GLY A 280 -0.39 -1.06 -3.08
CA GLY A 280 -1.77 -0.63 -3.22
C GLY A 280 -2.12 0.37 -2.13
N HIS A 281 -3.08 1.25 -2.40
CA HIS A 281 -3.64 2.19 -1.44
C HIS A 281 -5.07 2.54 -1.83
N ASP A 282 -5.87 3.02 -0.88
CA ASP A 282 -7.21 3.55 -1.15
C ASP A 282 -7.20 4.69 -2.18
N ALA A 283 -6.13 5.50 -2.23
CA ALA A 283 -5.91 6.51 -3.26
C ALA A 283 -6.03 5.95 -4.70
N ALA A 284 -5.62 4.70 -4.96
CA ALA A 284 -5.78 4.09 -6.29
C ALA A 284 -7.25 3.92 -6.65
N ILE A 285 -8.08 3.50 -5.69
CA ILE A 285 -9.51 3.28 -5.88
C ILE A 285 -10.21 4.60 -6.17
N LEU A 286 -9.93 5.64 -5.38
CA LEU A 286 -10.51 6.96 -5.58
C LEU A 286 -10.07 7.59 -6.90
N ALA A 287 -8.77 7.53 -7.21
CA ALA A 287 -8.22 8.04 -8.46
C ALA A 287 -8.80 7.30 -9.69
N GLY A 288 -8.94 5.97 -9.60
CA GLY A 288 -9.55 5.14 -10.65
C GLY A 288 -11.03 5.47 -10.88
N ALA A 289 -11.75 5.92 -9.84
CA ALA A 289 -13.13 6.42 -9.94
C ALA A 289 -13.23 7.87 -10.48
N GLY A 290 -12.10 8.52 -10.74
CA GLY A 290 -12.02 9.88 -11.27
C GLY A 290 -12.05 10.99 -10.21
N VAL A 291 -11.78 10.66 -8.95
CA VAL A 291 -11.55 11.67 -7.89
C VAL A 291 -10.17 12.29 -8.12
N PRO A 292 -10.02 13.64 -8.06
CA PRO A 292 -8.70 14.26 -8.08
C PRO A 292 -7.89 13.85 -6.85
N THR A 293 -6.88 13.00 -7.05
CA THR A 293 -6.14 12.37 -5.95
C THR A 293 -4.64 12.67 -6.00
N ALA A 294 -3.99 12.83 -4.85
CA ALA A 294 -2.54 12.76 -4.71
C ALA A 294 -2.14 12.02 -3.44
N MET A 295 -0.88 11.58 -3.37
CA MET A 295 -0.31 11.03 -2.14
C MET A 295 1.01 11.71 -1.76
N LEU A 296 1.24 11.78 -0.46
CA LEU A 296 2.47 12.27 0.16
C LEU A 296 3.11 11.12 0.94
N PHE A 297 4.31 10.72 0.54
CA PHE A 297 5.11 9.76 1.28
C PHE A 297 5.97 10.41 2.36
N VAL A 298 6.03 9.74 3.50
CA VAL A 298 6.97 9.96 4.58
C VAL A 298 8.08 8.92 4.47
N ARG A 299 9.34 9.35 4.58
CA ARG A 299 10.50 8.47 4.50
C ARG A 299 10.39 7.30 5.49
N SER A 300 10.47 6.08 4.95
CA SER A 300 10.65 4.87 5.74
C SER A 300 12.14 4.64 6.03
N LEU A 301 12.51 4.71 7.30
CA LEU A 301 13.84 4.39 7.80
C LEU A 301 14.07 2.87 7.84
N ASN A 302 15.26 2.46 8.27
CA ASN A 302 15.62 1.05 8.41
C ASN A 302 15.56 0.31 7.06
N ARG A 303 16.04 0.96 6.00
CA ARG A 303 16.05 0.42 4.62
C ARG A 303 14.66 0.18 4.04
N GLY A 304 13.68 1.00 4.44
CA GLY A 304 12.32 0.92 3.91
C GLY A 304 11.53 -0.29 4.39
N VAL A 305 11.88 -0.86 5.55
CA VAL A 305 11.14 -1.98 6.12
C VAL A 305 9.70 -1.55 6.42
N SER A 306 8.75 -2.37 5.97
CA SER A 306 7.31 -2.28 6.25
C SER A 306 6.72 -3.69 6.36
N HIS A 307 5.43 -3.82 6.70
CA HIS A 307 4.77 -5.10 7.01
C HIS A 307 5.54 -5.90 8.09
N SER A 308 6.11 -5.18 9.06
CA SER A 308 6.99 -5.73 10.08
C SER A 308 6.98 -4.84 11.32
N PRO A 309 7.18 -5.39 12.54
CA PRO A 309 7.32 -4.58 13.75
C PRO A 309 8.53 -3.64 13.70
N ASP A 310 9.48 -3.89 12.81
CA ASP A 310 10.70 -3.09 12.62
C ASP A 310 10.49 -1.85 11.71
N GLU A 311 9.24 -1.57 11.30
CA GLU A 311 8.89 -0.36 10.55
C GLU A 311 9.23 0.90 11.35
N LYS A 312 9.80 1.90 10.66
CA LYS A 312 10.29 3.10 11.31
C LYS A 312 10.18 4.33 10.42
N SER A 313 9.66 5.40 11.00
CA SER A 313 9.73 6.77 10.48
C SER A 313 10.18 7.70 11.61
N SER A 314 10.81 8.83 11.29
CA SER A 314 11.24 9.78 12.32
C SER A 314 10.11 10.73 12.72
N ASP A 315 10.14 11.18 13.98
CA ASP A 315 9.20 12.17 14.51
C ASP A 315 9.26 13.47 13.70
N GLU A 316 10.46 13.86 13.27
CA GLU A 316 10.71 15.05 12.46
C GLU A 316 10.08 14.95 11.07
N ASP A 317 10.24 13.79 10.39
CA ASP A 317 9.65 13.58 9.07
C ASP A 317 8.12 13.55 9.14
N ILE A 318 7.55 12.93 10.19
CA ILE A 318 6.11 12.90 10.44
C ILE A 318 5.56 14.30 10.69
N ALA A 319 6.23 15.10 11.52
CA ALA A 319 5.82 16.48 11.79
C ALA A 319 5.81 17.33 10.50
N LEU A 320 6.85 17.22 9.68
CA LEU A 320 6.92 17.88 8.36
C LEU A 320 5.80 17.42 7.43
N ALA A 321 5.47 16.13 7.43
CA ALA A 321 4.42 15.57 6.60
C ALA A 321 3.04 16.13 6.97
N VAL A 322 2.73 16.22 8.28
CA VAL A 322 1.49 16.85 8.78
C VAL A 322 1.43 18.33 8.37
N ASP A 323 2.54 19.06 8.47
CA ASP A 323 2.60 20.46 8.07
C ASP A 323 2.35 20.65 6.57
N VAL A 324 2.92 19.80 5.72
CA VAL A 324 2.71 19.81 4.26
C VAL A 324 1.27 19.42 3.90
N LEU A 325 0.74 18.38 4.55
CA LEU A 325 -0.64 17.93 4.34
C LEU A 325 -1.62 19.05 4.69
N ALA A 326 -1.50 19.66 5.88
CA ALA A 326 -2.35 20.76 6.31
C ALA A 326 -2.33 21.94 5.32
N GLY A 327 -1.13 22.36 4.89
CA GLY A 327 -1.02 23.45 3.91
C GLY A 327 -1.57 23.08 2.53
N THR A 328 -1.53 21.80 2.16
CA THR A 328 -2.11 21.30 0.90
C THR A 328 -3.63 21.32 0.96
N LEU A 329 -4.23 20.86 2.05
CA LEU A 329 -5.67 20.93 2.27
C LEU A 329 -6.18 22.38 2.27
N ALA A 330 -5.40 23.32 2.82
CA ALA A 330 -5.74 24.74 2.78
C ALA A 330 -5.77 25.34 1.36
N ARG A 331 -4.99 24.78 0.43
CA ARG A 331 -4.92 25.23 -0.99
C ARG A 331 -5.98 24.59 -1.88
N LEU A 332 -6.45 23.41 -1.52
CA LEU A 332 -7.41 22.67 -2.32
C LEU A 332 -8.84 23.18 -2.12
N PRO A 333 -9.70 23.06 -3.15
CA PRO A 333 -11.10 23.45 -3.04
C PRO A 333 -11.86 22.62 -2.01
#